data_AF-A0A9N7LX75-F1
#
_entry.id   AF-A0A9N7LX75-F1
#
_cell.length_a   1.000
_cell.length_b   1.000
_cell.length_c   1.000
_cell.angle_alpha   90.00
_cell.angle_beta   90.00
_cell.angle_gamma   90.00
#
_symmetry.space_group_name_H-M   'P 1'
#
loop_
_entity.id
_entity.type
_entity.pdbx_description
1 polymer ?
#
loop_
_entity_poly.entity_id
_entity_poly.type
_entity_poly.pdbx_seq_one_letter_code
_entity_poly.pdbx_strand_id
1 'polypeptide(L)'
;MSEVEASPEAEAAWVEAVVTRSAATAERAKTCTPGYYNREGKADAKTRQGSFFFGAPTEYADILETWRAKGDLEGLAIRGAQVPR
;
A
#
# COMPACT_ATOMS: atom_id res chain seq x y z
N MET A 1 -17.01 20.93 -8.91
CA MET A 1 -16.74 19.58 -8.36
C MET A 1 -15.28 19.31 -8.58
N SER A 2 -14.56 18.86 -7.55
CA SER A 2 -13.15 18.52 -7.65
C SER A 2 -13.01 17.01 -7.60
N GLU A 3 -12.35 16.44 -8.59
CA GLU A 3 -11.97 15.03 -8.72
C GLU A 3 -10.58 14.86 -8.12
N VAL A 4 -10.40 13.79 -7.34
CA VAL A 4 -9.13 13.44 -6.69
C VAL A 4 -8.91 11.94 -6.90
N GLU A 5 -7.90 11.58 -7.67
CA GLU A 5 -7.54 10.18 -7.94
C GLU A 5 -6.05 9.95 -7.72
N ALA A 6 -5.67 8.72 -7.35
CA ALA A 6 -4.28 8.32 -7.32
C ALA A 6 -3.73 8.24 -8.76
N SER A 7 -2.50 8.69 -8.96
CA SER A 7 -1.84 8.48 -10.25
C SER A 7 -1.50 6.99 -10.43
N PRO A 8 -1.56 6.45 -11.66
CA PRO A 8 -1.19 5.06 -11.91
C PRO A 8 0.22 4.70 -11.42
N GLU A 9 1.14 5.65 -11.53
CA GLU A 9 2.53 5.49 -11.09
C GLU A 9 2.62 5.43 -9.56
N ALA A 10 1.88 6.29 -8.85
CA ALA A 10 1.85 6.29 -7.39
C ALA A 10 1.20 5.02 -6.83
N GLU A 11 0.13 4.53 -7.46
CA GLU A 11 -0.50 3.26 -7.10
C GLU A 11 0.48 2.09 -7.31
N ALA A 12 1.12 2.01 -8.48
CA ALA A 12 2.08 0.96 -8.78
C ALA A 12 3.25 0.95 -7.79
N ALA A 13 3.81 2.12 -7.47
CA ALA A 13 4.89 2.26 -6.50
C ALA A 13 4.46 1.83 -5.09
N TRP A 14 3.24 2.17 -4.66
CA TRP A 14 2.71 1.73 -3.38
C TRP A 14 2.53 0.21 -3.31
N VAL A 15 1.96 -0.40 -4.36
CA VAL A 15 1.81 -1.86 -4.45
C VAL A 15 3.16 -2.55 -4.40
N GLU A 16 4.16 -2.06 -5.14
CA GLU A 16 5.52 -2.61 -5.12
C GLU A 16 6.14 -2.55 -3.73
N ALA A 17 5.97 -1.43 -3.01
CA ALA A 17 6.47 -1.28 -1.65
C ALA A 17 5.84 -2.32 -0.70
N VAL A 18 4.53 -2.52 -0.77
CA VAL A 18 3.81 -3.52 0.04
C VAL A 18 4.26 -4.95 -0.31
N VAL A 19 4.40 -5.28 -1.59
CA VAL A 19 4.87 -6.59 -2.05
C VAL A 19 6.31 -6.86 -1.58
N THR A 20 7.19 -5.86 -1.67
CA THR A 20 8.58 -5.97 -1.20
C THR A 20 8.65 -6.19 0.31
N ARG A 21 7.88 -5.42 1.08
CA ARG A 21 7.81 -5.54 2.55
C ARG A 21 7.22 -6.88 3.00
N SER A 22 6.27 -7.44 2.25
CA SER A 22 5.65 -8.73 2.54
C SER A 22 6.50 -9.95 2.13
N ALA A 23 7.63 -9.76 1.45
CA ALA A 23 8.50 -10.86 1.00
C ALA A 23 9.03 -11.71 2.17
N ALA A 24 9.36 -11.10 3.31
CA ALA A 24 9.77 -11.83 4.52
C ALA A 24 8.66 -12.74 5.08
N THR A 25 7.40 -12.37 4.88
CA THR A 25 6.23 -13.15 5.30
C THR A 25 5.98 -14.36 4.39
N ALA A 26 6.48 -14.34 3.15
CA ALA A 26 6.34 -15.46 2.21
C ALA A 26 7.05 -16.73 2.70
N GLU A 27 8.20 -16.59 3.37
CA GLU A 27 8.92 -17.72 3.98
C GLU A 27 8.16 -18.29 5.18
N ARG A 28 7.50 -17.42 5.96
CA ARG A 28 6.63 -17.82 7.07
C ARG A 28 5.34 -18.49 6.57
N ALA A 29 4.80 -18.04 5.44
CA ALA A 29 3.63 -18.62 4.82
C ALA A 29 3.86 -20.08 4.38
N LYS A 30 5.09 -20.43 3.95
CA LYS A 30 5.49 -21.80 3.56
C LYS A 30 5.72 -22.74 4.74
N THR A 31 6.06 -22.21 5.91
CA THR A 31 6.47 -22.99 7.08
C THR A 31 5.39 -23.11 8.17
N CYS A 32 4.39 -22.21 8.17
CA CYS A 32 3.25 -22.30 9.07
C CYS A 32 2.19 -23.30 8.59
N THR A 33 1.42 -23.83 9.54
CA THR A 33 0.21 -24.63 9.26
C THR A 33 -0.72 -23.87 8.31
N PRO A 34 -1.30 -24.52 7.29
CA PRO A 34 -2.26 -23.88 6.38
C PRO A 34 -3.40 -23.19 7.14
N GLY A 35 -3.75 -21.97 6.72
CA GLY A 35 -4.87 -21.21 7.25
C GLY A 35 -5.07 -19.85 6.57
N TYR A 36 -6.06 -19.10 7.03
CA TYR A 36 -6.47 -17.81 6.45
C TYR A 36 -5.31 -16.83 6.21
N TYR A 37 -4.38 -16.74 7.18
CA TYR A 37 -3.26 -15.80 7.15
C TYR A 37 -2.16 -16.15 6.13
N ASN A 38 -2.02 -17.42 5.74
CA ASN A 38 -1.07 -17.85 4.71
C ASN A 38 -1.77 -18.40 3.45
N ARG A 39 -3.08 -18.17 3.29
CA ARG A 39 -3.88 -18.56 2.14
C ARG A 39 -3.73 -20.05 1.78
N GLU A 40 -3.86 -20.91 2.79
CA GLU A 40 -3.68 -22.36 2.65
C GLU A 40 -2.30 -22.76 2.09
N GLY A 41 -1.27 -21.96 2.39
CA GLY A 41 0.10 -22.16 1.91
C GLY A 41 0.35 -21.73 0.46
N LYS A 42 -0.61 -21.08 -0.22
CA LYS A 42 -0.45 -20.60 -1.60
C LYS A 42 0.14 -19.18 -1.62
N ALA A 43 1.43 -19.08 -1.89
CA ALA A 43 2.18 -17.82 -1.93
C ALA A 43 2.55 -17.37 -3.37
N ASP A 44 1.56 -17.28 -4.27
CA ASP A 44 1.78 -16.72 -5.62
C ASP A 44 1.82 -15.17 -5.61
N ALA A 45 2.37 -14.57 -6.67
CA ALA A 45 2.58 -13.11 -6.73
C ALA A 45 1.25 -12.32 -6.74
N LYS A 46 0.20 -12.88 -7.35
CA LYS A 46 -1.11 -12.25 -7.46
C LYS A 46 -1.86 -12.31 -6.12
N THR A 47 -1.71 -13.40 -5.38
CA THR A 47 -2.21 -13.48 -4.01
C THR A 47 -1.43 -12.58 -3.05
N ARG A 48 -0.12 -12.36 -3.26
CA ARG A 48 0.65 -11.41 -2.44
C ARG A 48 0.19 -9.96 -2.54
N GLN A 49 -0.31 -9.50 -3.70
CA GLN A 49 -0.81 -8.13 -3.87
C GLN A 49 -1.99 -7.79 -2.94
N GLY A 50 -2.80 -8.78 -2.53
CA GLY A 50 -3.88 -8.58 -1.56
C GLY A 50 -3.46 -8.81 -0.11
N SER A 51 -2.17 -8.81 0.19
CA SER A 51 -1.67 -8.99 1.56
C SER A 51 -1.76 -7.69 2.34
N PHE A 52 -1.85 -7.81 3.66
CA PHE A 52 -1.87 -6.66 4.56
C PHE A 52 -0.60 -5.82 4.39
N PHE A 53 -0.71 -4.52 4.68
CA PHE A 53 0.48 -3.69 4.90
C PHE A 53 1.25 -4.28 6.08
N PHE A 54 2.50 -4.68 5.84
CA PHE A 54 3.38 -5.27 6.86
C PHE A 54 4.47 -4.25 7.23
N GLY A 55 4.46 -3.83 8.50
CA GLY A 55 5.35 -2.85 9.09
C GLY A 55 5.20 -2.84 10.62
N ALA A 56 5.84 -1.88 11.30
CA ALA A 56 5.60 -1.68 12.73
C ALA A 56 4.13 -1.30 13.00
N PRO A 57 3.58 -1.53 14.21
CA PRO A 57 2.15 -1.32 14.50
C PRO A 57 1.62 0.08 14.15
N THR A 58 2.47 1.11 14.18
CA THR A 58 2.13 2.50 13.87
C THR A 58 2.62 2.95 12.50
N GLU A 59 3.44 2.16 11.80
CA GLU A 59 4.20 2.63 10.63
C GLU A 59 3.29 3.15 9.51
N TYR A 60 2.12 2.53 9.32
CA TYR A 60 1.14 3.03 8.36
C TYR A 60 0.58 4.41 8.74
N ALA A 61 0.32 4.64 10.04
CA ALA A 61 -0.13 5.93 10.54
C ALA A 61 0.96 6.99 10.38
N ASP A 62 2.22 6.63 10.64
CA ASP A 62 3.39 7.52 10.51
C ASP A 62 3.62 7.93 9.04
N ILE A 63 3.47 6.99 8.08
CA ILE A 63 3.53 7.28 6.64
C ILE A 63 2.44 8.28 6.25
N LEU A 64 1.21 8.04 6.70
CA LEU A 64 0.07 8.90 6.38
C LEU A 64 0.19 10.29 7.01
N GLU A 65 0.70 10.39 8.24
CA GLU A 65 0.95 11.66 8.92
C GLU A 65 2.01 12.47 8.17
N THR A 66 3.13 11.83 7.83
CA THR A 66 4.22 12.47 7.09
C THR A 66 3.74 12.97 5.71
N TRP A 67 2.99 12.15 4.98
CA TRP A 67 2.45 12.52 3.67
C TRP A 67 1.47 13.70 3.77
N ARG A 68 0.56 13.71 4.75
CA ARG A 68 -0.35 14.84 4.98
C ARG A 68 0.37 16.11 5.40
N ALA A 69 1.43 15.99 6.21
CA ALA A 69 2.20 17.13 6.69
C ALA A 69 2.95 17.85 5.56
N LYS A 70 3.36 17.14 4.50
CA LYS A 70 3.93 17.77 3.29
C LYS A 70 2.92 18.69 2.58
N GLY A 71 1.65 18.27 2.54
CA GLY A 71 0.55 19.05 1.96
C GLY A 71 0.60 19.25 0.43
N ASP A 72 1.58 18.65 -0.24
CA ASP A 72 1.74 18.68 -1.71
C ASP A 72 0.81 17.67 -2.42
N LEU A 73 0.18 16.78 -1.66
CA LEU A 73 -0.68 15.71 -2.16
C LEU A 73 0.05 14.84 -3.19
N GLU A 74 1.34 14.59 -2.95
CA GLU A 74 2.20 13.78 -3.80
C GLU A 74 1.52 12.46 -4.20
N GLY A 75 1.46 12.20 -5.52
CA GLY A 75 0.83 11.01 -6.08
C GLY A 75 -0.67 11.11 -6.35
N LEU A 76 -1.33 12.24 -6.05
CA LEU A 76 -2.73 12.49 -6.41
C LEU A 76 -2.85 13.41 -7.63
N ALA A 77 -3.68 12.99 -8.58
CA ALA A 77 -4.18 13.81 -9.66
C ALA A 77 -5.48 14.51 -9.22
N ILE A 78 -5.44 15.85 -9.17
CA ILE A 78 -6.58 16.68 -8.78
C ILE A 78 -7.10 17.43 -10.00
N ARG A 79 -8.37 17.25 -10.35
CA ARG A 79 -9.02 17.95 -11.47
C ARG A 79 -10.23 18.71 -10.96
N GLY A 80 -10.23 20.03 -11.13
CA GLY A 80 -11.31 20.90 -10.66
C GLY A 80 -10.96 22.37 -10.82
N ALA A 81 -11.96 23.25 -10.70
CA ALA A 81 -11.74 24.69 -10.77
C ALA A 81 -10.82 25.14 -9.63
N GLN A 82 -9.65 25.66 -10.00
CA GLN A 82 -8.70 26.23 -9.07
C GLN A 82 -9.34 27.42 -8.35
N VAL A 83 -9.52 27.32 -7.04
CA VAL A 83 -9.83 28.50 -6.22
C VAL A 83 -8.54 29.29 -6.13
N PRO A 84 -8.48 30.53 -6.65
CA PRO A 84 -7.31 31.37 -6.51
C PRO A 84 -7.07 31.61 -5.01
N ARG A 85 -5.82 31.50 -4.59
CA ARG A 85 -5.37 31.84 -3.24
C ARG A 85 -5.47 33.34 -3.00
#